data_AF-A0A4R3JWF1-F1
#
_entry.id   AF-A0A4R3JWF1-F1
#
_cell.length_a   1.000
_cell.length_b   1.000
_cell.length_c   1.000
_cell.angle_alpha   90.00
_cell.angle_beta   90.00
_cell.angle_gamma   90.00
#
_symmetry.space_group_name_H-M   'P 1'
#
loop_
_entity.id
_entity.type
_entity.pdbx_description
1 polymer ?
#
loop_
_entity_poly.entity_id
_entity_poly.type
_entity_poly.pdbx_seq_one_letter_code
_entity_poly.pdbx_strand_id
1 'polypeptide(L)'
;MRHLTKALFVMFCLAATSVHAGSTSAVASTPFQLAQSANAACVQKCEEQKQRCFEQYKASDSRSGTYITPEGHKVCWSSYHECKKNCPR
;
A
#
# COMPACT_ATOMS: atom_id res chain seq x y z
N MET A 1 -21.20 0.76 50.55
CA MET A 1 -19.75 0.97 50.76
C MET A 1 -19.06 1.14 49.42
N ARG A 2 -18.03 2.00 49.39
CA ARG A 2 -16.95 2.15 48.37
C ARG A 2 -17.16 3.14 47.20
N HIS A 3 -16.67 4.37 47.45
CA HIS A 3 -15.75 5.19 46.64
C HIS A 3 -16.21 5.59 45.22
N LEU A 4 -16.52 6.85 44.86
CA LEU A 4 -15.79 8.12 45.03
C LEU A 4 -14.35 8.03 44.55
N THR A 5 -14.02 8.47 43.30
CA THR A 5 -12.94 9.45 43.02
C THR A 5 -12.64 9.68 41.52
N LYS A 6 -12.62 10.98 41.18
CA LYS A 6 -11.59 11.73 40.43
C LYS A 6 -11.32 11.41 38.96
N ALA A 7 -11.86 12.30 38.13
CA ALA A 7 -11.13 12.93 37.04
C ALA A 7 -9.74 13.45 37.53
N LEU A 8 -8.68 13.09 36.79
CA LEU A 8 -7.40 13.80 36.63
C LEU A 8 -6.39 12.82 35.98
N PHE A 9 -6.16 12.95 34.68
CA PHE A 9 -4.93 12.50 34.03
C PHE A 9 -4.67 13.49 32.89
N VAL A 10 -4.07 14.64 33.19
CA VAL A 10 -2.61 14.86 33.17
C VAL A 10 -2.04 14.70 31.77
N MET A 11 -2.16 15.81 31.03
CA MET A 11 -1.16 16.42 30.17
C MET A 11 0.24 15.79 30.30
N PHE A 12 0.65 15.08 29.25
CA PHE A 12 2.02 14.62 29.08
C PHE A 12 2.60 15.33 27.85
N CYS A 13 3.22 16.50 28.09
CA CYS A 13 4.15 17.10 27.14
C CYS A 13 5.36 16.18 27.03
N LEU A 14 5.51 15.47 25.91
CA LEU A 14 6.77 14.83 25.56
C LEU A 14 7.49 15.65 24.49
N ALA A 15 8.71 16.03 24.88
CA ALA A 15 9.70 16.73 24.11
C ALA A 15 10.14 15.98 22.84
N ALA A 16 10.55 16.75 21.82
CA ALA A 16 11.77 16.56 21.03
C ALA A 16 11.61 17.17 19.62
N THR A 17 11.95 18.45 19.45
CA THR A 17 12.29 18.98 18.13
C THR A 17 13.80 19.08 18.03
N SER A 18 14.43 17.97 17.64
CA SER A 18 15.82 17.95 17.21
C SER A 18 15.95 18.75 15.91
N VAL A 19 16.68 19.85 15.99
CA VAL A 19 17.20 20.56 14.83
C VAL A 19 18.23 19.67 14.14
N HIS A 20 17.96 19.27 12.89
CA HIS A 20 18.97 18.64 12.03
C HIS A 20 19.33 19.61 10.91
N ALA A 21 20.36 20.41 11.16
CA ALA A 21 21.05 21.16 10.14
C ALA A 21 22.28 20.36 9.69
N GLY A 22 22.38 20.13 8.38
CA GLY A 22 23.63 19.77 7.72
C GLY A 22 23.70 18.33 7.20
N SER A 23 23.50 18.17 5.90
CA SER A 23 24.60 17.76 5.01
C SER A 23 24.17 17.81 3.54
N THR A 24 24.75 18.77 2.83
CA THR A 24 25.23 18.72 1.45
C THR A 24 24.48 17.87 0.43
N SER A 25 23.91 18.59 -0.53
CA SER A 25 23.24 18.17 -1.74
C SER A 25 23.92 17.03 -2.53
N ALA A 26 23.05 16.13 -2.96
CA ALA A 26 22.91 15.66 -4.34
C ALA A 26 24.08 14.85 -4.91
N VAL A 27 24.03 13.55 -4.63
CA VAL A 27 24.47 12.53 -5.57
C VAL A 27 23.70 12.70 -6.89
N ALA A 28 24.37 13.25 -7.89
CA ALA A 28 23.88 13.43 -9.26
C ALA A 28 23.86 12.09 -10.05
N SER A 29 23.23 11.07 -9.46
CA SER A 29 22.90 9.77 -10.09
C SER A 29 21.46 9.32 -9.77
N THR A 30 20.65 10.24 -9.25
CA THR A 30 19.37 9.98 -8.56
C THR A 30 18.09 9.98 -9.39
N PRO A 31 17.97 10.54 -10.62
CA PRO A 31 16.67 10.55 -11.29
C PRO A 31 16.27 9.15 -11.78
N PHE A 32 17.24 8.33 -12.20
CA PHE A 32 16.95 6.98 -12.72
C PHE A 32 16.52 6.01 -11.62
N GLN A 33 17.18 6.03 -10.46
CA GLN A 33 16.79 5.20 -9.32
C GLN A 33 15.47 5.66 -8.67
N LEU A 34 15.20 6.97 -8.67
CA LEU A 34 13.92 7.49 -8.17
C LEU A 34 12.76 7.17 -9.14
N ALA A 35 12.97 7.26 -10.45
CA ALA A 35 11.99 6.87 -11.46
C ALA A 35 11.72 5.35 -11.44
N GLN A 36 12.77 4.53 -11.31
CA GLN A 36 12.63 3.08 -11.21
C GLN A 36 11.89 2.64 -9.95
N SER A 37 12.15 3.29 -8.80
CA SER A 37 11.42 3.03 -7.55
C SER A 37 9.97 3.53 -7.60
N ALA A 38 9.70 4.66 -8.26
CA ALA A 38 8.34 5.15 -8.48
C ALA A 38 7.52 4.23 -9.40
N ASN A 39 8.13 3.69 -10.48
CA ASN A 39 7.49 2.68 -11.33
C ASN A 39 7.17 1.41 -10.53
N ALA A 40 8.16 0.89 -9.78
CA ALA A 40 7.98 -0.31 -8.98
C ALA A 40 6.84 -0.14 -7.96
N ALA A 41 6.79 0.98 -7.25
CA ALA A 41 5.71 1.28 -6.31
C ALA A 41 4.34 1.41 -6.99
N CYS A 42 4.28 1.99 -8.19
CA CYS A 42 3.03 2.07 -8.95
C CYS A 42 2.54 0.68 -9.39
N VAL A 43 3.44 -0.14 -9.94
CA VAL A 43 3.11 -1.52 -10.36
C VAL A 43 2.66 -2.37 -9.17
N GLN A 44 3.28 -2.21 -8.00
CA GLN A 44 2.85 -2.88 -6.78
C GLN A 44 1.40 -2.54 -6.40
N LYS A 45 1.01 -1.26 -6.48
CA LYS A 45 -0.40 -0.87 -6.25
C LYS A 45 -1.35 -1.53 -7.25
N CYS A 46 -0.96 -1.66 -8.52
CA CYS A 46 -1.76 -2.36 -9.51
C CYS A 46 -1.87 -3.87 -9.20
N GLU A 47 -0.80 -4.52 -8.73
CA GLU A 47 -0.81 -5.91 -8.28
C GLU A 47 -1.72 -6.13 -7.06
N GLU A 48 -1.67 -5.23 -6.07
CA GLU A 48 -2.55 -5.27 -4.89
C GLU A 48 -4.02 -5.14 -5.29
N GLN A 49 -4.35 -4.21 -6.19
CA GLN A 49 -5.71 -4.05 -6.69
C GLN A 49 -6.19 -5.28 -7.47
N LYS A 50 -5.31 -5.86 -8.30
CA LYS A 50 -5.60 -7.12 -9.02
C LYS A 50 -5.91 -8.25 -8.05
N GLN A 51 -5.12 -8.42 -6.98
CA GLN A 51 -5.37 -9.46 -5.98
C GLN A 51 -6.73 -9.25 -5.29
N ARG A 52 -7.04 -8.02 -4.84
CA ARG A 52 -8.34 -7.70 -4.24
C ARG A 52 -9.50 -7.96 -5.20
N CYS A 53 -9.31 -7.69 -6.49
CA CYS A 53 -10.30 -8.03 -7.51
C CYS A 53 -10.48 -9.55 -7.62
N PHE A 54 -9.39 -10.31 -7.70
CA PHE A 54 -9.46 -11.78 -7.76
C PHE A 54 -10.13 -12.40 -6.53
N GLU A 55 -9.95 -11.83 -5.34
CA GLU A 55 -10.65 -12.31 -4.14
C GLU A 55 -12.17 -12.26 -4.27
N GLN A 56 -12.72 -11.24 -4.97
CA GLN A 56 -14.17 -11.14 -5.21
C GLN A 56 -14.69 -12.19 -6.19
N TYR A 57 -13.84 -12.64 -7.12
CA TYR A 57 -14.17 -13.63 -8.15
C TYR A 57 -13.64 -15.03 -7.81
N LYS A 58 -13.25 -15.24 -6.56
CA LYS A 58 -12.76 -16.52 -6.06
C LYS A 58 -13.96 -17.44 -5.84
N ALA A 59 -14.01 -18.52 -6.59
CA ALA A 59 -15.00 -19.59 -6.44
C ALA A 59 -14.34 -20.81 -5.79
N SER A 60 -15.15 -21.66 -5.17
CA SER A 60 -14.72 -22.94 -4.63
C SER A 60 -15.64 -24.03 -5.14
N ASP A 61 -15.07 -25.13 -5.64
CA ASP A 61 -15.81 -26.32 -6.06
C ASP A 61 -15.18 -27.58 -5.45
N SER A 62 -15.98 -28.60 -5.20
CA SER A 62 -15.53 -29.85 -4.56
C SER A 62 -14.52 -30.64 -5.38
N ARG A 63 -14.43 -30.43 -6.70
CA ARG A 63 -13.50 -31.13 -7.59
C ARG A 63 -12.16 -30.41 -7.78
N SER A 64 -12.20 -29.08 -7.83
CA SER A 64 -11.04 -28.25 -8.19
C SER A 64 -10.50 -27.42 -7.03
N GLY A 65 -11.15 -27.45 -5.87
CA GLY A 65 -10.80 -26.60 -4.75
C GLY A 65 -11.13 -25.14 -5.04
N THR A 66 -10.27 -24.22 -4.61
CA THR A 66 -10.49 -22.78 -4.77
C THR A 66 -9.78 -22.26 -6.02
N TYR A 67 -10.53 -21.59 -6.90
CA TYR A 67 -10.02 -21.06 -8.17
C TYR A 67 -10.62 -19.68 -8.47
N ILE A 68 -9.99 -18.94 -9.39
CA ILE A 68 -10.53 -17.68 -9.89
C ILE A 68 -11.41 -17.98 -11.11
N THR A 69 -12.64 -17.46 -11.12
CA THR A 69 -13.55 -17.65 -12.25
C THR A 69 -12.96 -17.06 -13.55
N PRO A 70 -13.29 -17.63 -14.72
CA PRO A 70 -12.78 -17.11 -16.00
C PRO A 70 -13.25 -15.67 -16.28
N GLU A 71 -14.42 -15.27 -15.79
CA GLU A 71 -14.89 -13.89 -15.85
C GLU A 71 -14.03 -12.97 -14.97
N GLY A 72 -13.78 -13.36 -13.71
CA GLY A 72 -12.88 -12.63 -12.82
C GLY A 72 -11.47 -12.49 -13.40
N HIS A 73 -10.97 -13.55 -14.05
CA HIS A 73 -9.70 -13.49 -14.74
C HIS A 73 -9.69 -12.38 -15.79
N LYS A 74 -10.70 -12.31 -16.67
CA LYS A 74 -10.78 -11.28 -17.72
C LYS A 74 -10.89 -9.86 -17.15
N VAL A 75 -11.80 -9.64 -16.20
CA VAL A 75 -12.10 -8.31 -15.64
C VAL A 75 -10.90 -7.76 -14.86
N CYS A 76 -10.36 -8.56 -13.94
CA CYS A 76 -9.26 -8.12 -13.08
C CYS A 76 -7.96 -7.96 -13.87
N TRP A 77 -7.68 -8.79 -14.88
CA TRP A 77 -6.51 -8.60 -15.73
C TRP A 77 -6.61 -7.37 -16.62
N SER A 78 -7.78 -7.09 -17.20
CA SER A 78 -7.98 -5.88 -18.01
C SER A 78 -7.69 -4.62 -17.18
N SER A 79 -8.25 -4.56 -15.97
CA SER A 79 -8.05 -3.45 -15.04
C SER A 79 -6.59 -3.33 -14.60
N TYR A 80 -5.91 -4.45 -14.33
CA TYR A 80 -4.48 -4.47 -14.03
C TYR A 80 -3.62 -3.90 -15.16
N HIS A 81 -3.88 -4.32 -16.40
CA HIS A 81 -3.14 -3.84 -17.56
C HIS A 81 -3.38 -2.36 -17.83
N GLU A 82 -4.60 -1.87 -17.62
CA GLU A 82 -4.90 -0.45 -17.70
C GLU A 82 -4.17 0.35 -16.62
N CYS A 83 -4.21 -0.11 -15.36
CA CYS A 83 -3.46 0.49 -14.26
C CYS A 83 -1.95 0.57 -14.58
N LYS A 84 -1.37 -0.54 -15.05
CA LYS A 84 0.05 -0.62 -15.40
C LYS A 84 0.44 0.32 -16.55
N LYS A 85 -0.44 0.54 -17.53
CA LYS A 85 -0.20 1.50 -18.62
C LYS A 85 -0.08 2.94 -18.13
N ASN A 86 -0.77 3.28 -17.03
CA ASN A 86 -0.72 4.61 -16.42
C ASN A 86 0.48 4.80 -15.47
N CYS A 87 1.27 3.75 -15.19
CA CYS A 87 2.46 3.89 -14.37
C CYS A 87 3.58 4.66 -15.09
N PRO A 88 4.34 5.51 -14.38
CA PRO A 88 5.46 6.26 -14.96
C PRO A 88 6.51 5.28 -15.47
N ARG A 89 7.00 5.49 -16.69
CA ARG A 89 8.04 4.65 -17.34
C ARG A 89 9.41 4.90 -16.75
#